data_AF-A0A832BCT3-F1
#
_entry.id   AF-A0A832BCT3-F1
#
_cell.length_a   1.000
_cell.length_b   1.000
_cell.length_c   1.000
_cell.angle_alpha   90.00
_cell.angle_beta   90.00
_cell.angle_gamma   90.00
#
_symmetry.space_group_name_H-M   'P 1'
#
loop_
_entity.id
_entity.type
_entity.pdbx_description
1 polymer ?
#
loop_
_entity_poly.entity_id
_entity_poly.type
_entity_poly.pdbx_seq_one_letter_code
_entity_poly.pdbx_strand_id
1 'polypeptide(L)' 'MLFDLAYFLVKRKFWAWRLTFVLVGIVIVVVFFDQVGRVDLAYLALAVMVFVLLLLARPTFVKY' A
#
# COMPACT_ATOMS: atom_id res chain seq x y z
N MET A 1 4.45 0.71 -15.60
CA MET A 1 3.20 0.82 -14.80
C MET A 1 3.46 0.89 -13.29
N LEU A 2 3.99 -0.14 -12.61
CA LEU A 2 4.31 -0.06 -11.17
C LEU A 2 5.44 0.93 -10.83
N PHE A 3 6.47 1.01 -11.67
CA PHE A 3 7.59 1.96 -11.52
C PHE A 3 7.14 3.42 -11.62
N ASP A 4 6.17 3.73 -12.48
CA ASP A 4 5.65 5.09 -12.64
C ASP A 4 4.91 5.54 -11.37
N LEU A 5 4.15 4.63 -10.74
CA LEU A 5 3.44 4.88 -9.50
C LEU A 5 4.39 5.16 -8.32
N ALA A 6 5.49 4.41 -8.24
CA ALA A 6 6.57 4.66 -7.28
C ALA A 6 7.22 6.04 -7.53
N TYR A 7 7.46 6.42 -8.79
CA TYR A 7 7.99 7.73 -9.15
C TYR A 7 7.05 8.88 -8.76
N PHE A 8 5.73 8.71 -8.91
CA PHE A 8 4.75 9.72 -8.49
C PHE A 8 4.58 9.82 -6.96
N LEU A 9 4.75 8.71 -6.23
CA LEU A 9 4.87 8.72 -4.76
C LEU A 9 6.09 9.52 -4.29
N VAL A 10 7.23 9.38 -4.96
CA VAL A 10 8.43 10.18 -4.69
C VAL A 10 8.17 11.67 -4.94
N LYS A 11 7.40 12.02 -5.97
CA LYS A 11 6.96 13.41 -6.24
C LYS A 11 5.86 13.92 -5.32
N ARG A 12 5.53 13.19 -4.24
CA ARG A 12 4.52 13.56 -3.24
C ARG A 12 3.14 13.92 -3.81
N LYS A 13 2.76 13.33 -4.94
CA LYS A 13 1.43 13.59 -5.52
C LYS A 13 0.36 12.91 -4.69
N PHE A 14 -0.54 13.69 -4.09
CA PHE A 14 -1.64 13.20 -3.24
C PHE A 14 -2.52 12.14 -3.92
N TRP A 15 -2.76 12.28 -5.22
CA TRP A 15 -3.50 11.30 -6.03
C TRP A 15 -2.79 9.94 -6.14
N ALA A 16 -1.46 9.93 -6.27
CA ALA A 16 -0.67 8.69 -6.31
C ALA A 16 -0.65 8.00 -4.94
N TRP A 17 -0.59 8.77 -3.85
CA TRP A 17 -0.72 8.22 -2.48
C TRP A 17 -2.07 7.53 -2.26
N ARG A 18 -3.17 8.19 -2.65
CA ARG A 18 -4.52 7.60 -2.58
C ARG A 18 -4.63 6.30 -3.39
N LEU A 19 -4.09 6.30 -4.60
CA LEU A 19 -4.18 5.13 -5.49
C LEU A 19 -3.38 3.94 -4.94
N THR A 20 -2.16 4.18 -4.44
CA THR A 20 -1.35 3.15 -3.77
C THR A 20 -2.01 2.64 -2.49
N PHE A 21 -2.61 3.54 -1.70
CA PHE A 21 -3.31 3.16 -0.47
C PHE A 21 -4.46 2.18 -0.75
N VAL A 22 -5.28 2.46 -1.77
CA VAL A 22 -6.38 1.58 -2.19
C VAL A 22 -5.84 0.25 -2.72
N LEU A 23 -4.80 0.28 -3.55
CA LEU A 23 -4.19 -0.95 -4.10
C LEU A 23 -3.63 -1.86 -3.00
N VAL A 24 -2.87 -1.30 -2.04
CA VAL A 24 -2.32 -2.08 -0.93
C VAL A 24 -3.43 -2.62 -0.04
N GLY A 25 -4.49 -1.84 0.21
CA GLY A 25 -5.67 -2.31 0.94
C GLY A 25 -6.36 -3.49 0.26
N ILE A 26 -6.54 -3.43 -1.06
CA ILE A 26 -7.11 -4.54 -1.85
C ILE A 26 -6.22 -5.78 -1.75
N VAL A 27 -4.90 -5.62 -1.87
CA VAL A 27 -3.95 -6.73 -1.73
C VAL A 27 -4.06 -7.39 -0.35
N ILE A 28 -4.15 -6.62 0.73
CA ILE A 28 -4.34 -7.16 2.08
C ILE A 28 -5.64 -7.98 2.15
N VAL A 29 -6.75 -7.46 1.60
CA VAL A 29 -8.04 -8.16 1.61
C VAL A 29 -7.98 -9.44 0.78
N VAL A 30 -7.41 -9.39 -0.43
CA VAL A 30 -7.25 -10.57 -1.29
C VAL A 30 -6.37 -11.61 -0.61
N VAL A 31 -5.20 -11.22 -0.08
CA VAL A 31 -4.31 -12.13 0.65
C VAL A 31 -5.04 -12.70 1.88
N PHE A 32 -5.83 -11.90 2.59
CA PHE A 32 -6.60 -12.36 3.75
C PHE A 32 -7.64 -13.44 3.38
N PHE A 33 -8.38 -13.25 2.28
CA PHE A 33 -9.36 -14.23 1.80
C PHE A 33 -8.71 -15.46 1.13
N ASP A 34 -7.51 -15.30 0.57
CA ASP A 34 -6.70 -16.38 -0.01
C ASP A 34 -6.02 -17.27 1.06
N GLN A 35 -6.03 -16.85 2.34
CA GLN A 35 -5.45 -17.60 3.47
C GLN A 35 -6.19 -18.90 3.81
N VAL A 36 -7.25 -19.27 3.10
CA VAL A 36 -7.95 -20.56 3.28
C VAL A 36 -7.07 -21.75 2.84
N GLY A 37 -6.00 -21.54 2.06
CA GLY A 37 -5.23 -22.64 1.45
C GLY A 37 -3.86 -22.96 2.05
N ARG A 38 -3.01 -21.96 2.31
CA ARG A 38 -1.62 -22.15 2.78
C ARG A 38 -1.09 -20.82 3.34
N VAL A 39 -0.49 -20.89 4.54
CA VAL A 39 -0.10 -19.72 5.31
C VAL A 39 1.19 -19.10 4.77
N ASP A 40 1.08 -17.97 4.07
CA ASP A 40 2.17 -17.01 3.85
C ASP A 40 1.96 -15.77 4.74
N LEU A 41 1.94 -15.99 6.05
CA LEU A 41 1.78 -14.95 7.08
C LEU A 41 2.80 -13.82 6.92
N ALA A 42 4.00 -14.15 6.41
CA ALA A 42 5.05 -13.20 6.10
C ALA A 42 4.62 -12.18 5.04
N TYR A 43 3.88 -12.60 4.02
CA TYR A 43 3.42 -11.72 2.95
C TYR A 43 2.32 -10.77 3.44
N LEU A 44 1.41 -11.28 4.29
CA LEU A 44 0.40 -10.48 4.95
C LEU A 44 1.04 -9.44 5.88
N ALA A 45 2.01 -9.85 6.70
CA ALA A 45 2.74 -8.94 7.60
C ALA A 45 3.48 -7.84 6.83
N LEU A 46 4.12 -8.18 5.71
CA LEU A 46 4.80 -7.21 4.85
C LEU A 46 3.80 -6.21 4.23
N ALA A 47 2.67 -6.70 3.73
CA ALA A 47 1.62 -5.84 3.15
C ALA A 47 1.03 -4.88 4.18
N VAL A 48 0.76 -5.37 5.40
CA VAL A 48 0.29 -4.54 6.52
C VAL A 48 1.35 -3.51 6.93
N MET A 49 2.63 -3.88 6.97
CA MET A 49 3.71 -2.94 7.29
C MET A 49 3.78 -1.79 6.27
N VAL A 50 3.70 -2.10 4.97
CA VAL A 50 3.66 -1.10 3.90
C VAL A 50 2.43 -0.19 4.02
N PHE A 51 1.27 -0.75 4.40
CA PHE A 51 0.04 0.00 4.63
C PHE A 51 0.15 0.98 5.80
N VAL A 52 0.75 0.56 6.92
CA VAL A 52 1.01 1.44 8.08
C VAL A 52 1.98 2.55 7.72
N LEU A 53 3.04 2.26 6.96
CA LEU A 53 3.98 3.28 6.48
C LEU A 53 3.28 4.30 5.58
N LEU A 54 2.37 3.87 4.70
CA LEU A 54 1.56 4.76 3.88
C LEU A 54 0.62 5.64 4.73
N LEU A 55 0.02 5.11 5.80
CA LEU A 55 -0.78 5.89 6.75
C LEU A 55 0.05 6.95 7.48
N LEU A 56 1.23 6.58 7.97
CA LEU A 56 2.15 7.49 8.64
C LEU A 56 2.70 8.56 7.68
N ALA A 57 2.82 8.24 6.39
CA ALA A 57 3.24 9.18 5.37
C ALA A 57 2.13 10.15 4.92
N ARG A 58 0.86 9.91 5.26
CA ARG A 58 -0.29 10.79 4.96
C ARG A 58 -0.03 12.30 5.19
N PRO A 59 0.45 12.76 6.37
CA PRO A 59 0.73 14.17 6.61
C PRO A 59 1.75 14.78 5.63
N THR A 60 2.64 13.97 5.07
CA THR A 60 3.65 14.39 4.08
C THR A 60 3.03 14.67 2.71
N PHE A 61 1.89 14.06 2.38
CA PHE A 61 1.17 14.24 1.11
C PHE A 61 0.01 15.25 1.20
N VAL A 62 -0.48 15.56 2.41
CA VAL A 62 -1.59 16.51 2.63
C VAL A 62 -1.11 17.96 2.76
N LYS A 63 0.17 18.18 3.08
CA LYS A 63 0.77 19.51 3.31
C LYS A 63 1.26 20.24 2.04
N TYR A 64 1.08 19.66 0.85
CA TYR A 64 1.47 20.24 -0.45
C TYR A 64 0.29 20.19 -1.42
#